data_AF-A0A1S3WZI5-F1
#
_entry.id   AF-A0A1S3WZI5-F1
#
_cell.length_a   1.000
_cell.length_b   1.000
_cell.length_c   1.000
_cell.angle_alpha   90.00
_cell.angle_beta   90.00
_cell.angle_gamma   90.00
#
_symmetry.space_group_name_H-M   'P 1'
#
loop_
_entity.id
_entity.type
_entity.pdbx_description
1 polymer ?
#
loop_
_entity_poly.entity_id
_entity_poly.type
_entity_poly.pdbx_seq_one_letter_code
_entity_poly.pdbx_strand_id
1 'polypeptide(L)'
;MAGRGGVVEKVWDGYVPPECRRNPAILRLNGNSIWEVAQEPLHYDIDLNKTCGIGPTMVFANDILEKDPEFGIIGLVPCAAGGTSIDKWSQGSSLYNEMIKRARIAVYGGGTIRAILWYQGERDTLTWEEAKSYKSKLEKLCQDLRSDLNSPLLPIFQVALASGQGRFIEGVREAQLGINLPNVITVDALGLPLEPDGLHLSTPAQVQLGYKLAHAFIDFKVKNPSSVLGRCEHVSMYMCSITEGHLEAVRKDCNWGPEVVLQIPSPEENAITHVEGPLVGFESISVSVMPSFRRSRVEKIGLLREEVNQIKAKCNRWKETIDRLAAEKETILTKLLSADVQLRSVKQKGSAQAKGIEELETRLAETKA
;
A
#
# COMPACT_ATOMS: atom_id res chain seq x y z
N MET A 1 2.28 1.27 8.53
CA MET A 1 3.45 1.66 9.36
C MET A 1 4.62 0.81 8.94
N ALA A 2 5.76 1.42 8.60
CA ALA A 2 7.00 0.70 8.32
C ALA A 2 7.78 0.45 9.62
N GLY A 3 8.72 -0.49 9.58
CA GLY A 3 9.63 -0.77 10.68
C GLY A 3 11.07 -0.90 10.21
N ARG A 4 11.98 -0.76 11.17
CA ARG A 4 13.43 -0.88 10.98
C ARG A 4 14.08 -1.74 12.05
N GLY A 5 13.31 -2.58 12.74
CA GLY A 5 13.89 -3.51 13.71
C GLY A 5 14.92 -4.40 13.03
N GLY A 6 16.11 -4.50 13.63
CA GLY A 6 17.24 -5.26 13.11
C GLY A 6 18.02 -4.53 12.01
N VAL A 7 17.70 -3.26 11.70
CA VAL A 7 18.43 -2.47 10.71
C VAL A 7 19.48 -1.62 11.40
N VAL A 8 20.74 -1.99 11.23
CA VAL A 8 21.91 -1.24 11.73
C VAL A 8 22.78 -0.85 10.53
N GLU A 9 23.22 0.40 10.47
CA GLU A 9 24.05 0.93 9.36
C GLU A 9 23.45 0.65 7.95
N LYS A 10 22.12 0.71 7.83
CA LYS A 10 21.34 0.43 6.60
C LYS A 10 21.38 -1.04 6.15
N VAL A 11 21.79 -1.96 6.99
CA VAL A 11 21.75 -3.41 6.74
C VAL A 11 20.77 -4.04 7.72
N TRP A 12 19.83 -4.82 7.21
CA TRP A 12 18.93 -5.63 8.04
C TRP A 12 19.63 -6.95 8.39
N ASP A 13 19.58 -7.35 9.66
CA ASP A 13 20.16 -8.60 10.16
C ASP A 13 19.48 -9.88 9.65
N GLY A 14 18.32 -9.76 9.01
CA GLY A 14 17.54 -10.88 8.48
C GLY A 14 16.81 -11.69 9.57
N TYR A 15 16.87 -11.26 10.83
CA TYR A 15 16.22 -11.96 11.93
C TYR A 15 14.72 -11.66 11.93
N VAL A 16 13.91 -12.72 11.84
CA VAL A 16 12.46 -12.65 11.95
C VAL A 16 12.03 -13.30 13.27
N PRO A 17 11.46 -12.54 14.22
CA PRO A 17 11.02 -13.10 15.49
C PRO A 17 9.80 -14.03 15.28
N PRO A 18 9.59 -15.04 16.14
CA PRO A 18 8.49 -16.01 16.01
C PRO A 18 7.08 -15.38 15.94
N GLU A 19 6.88 -14.24 16.59
CA GLU A 19 5.64 -13.46 16.58
C GLU A 19 5.33 -12.89 15.19
N CYS A 20 6.36 -12.70 14.37
CA CYS A 20 6.25 -12.30 12.96
C CYS A 20 6.18 -13.51 12.01
N ARG A 21 5.90 -14.72 12.51
CA ARG A 21 5.81 -15.93 11.68
C ARG A 21 4.90 -15.72 10.48
N ARG A 22 5.33 -16.27 9.34
CA ARG A 22 4.52 -16.33 8.12
C ARG A 22 3.24 -17.12 8.40
N ASN A 23 2.10 -16.61 7.94
CA ASN A 23 0.79 -17.23 8.10
C ASN A 23 0.00 -17.13 6.79
N PRO A 24 -0.48 -18.24 6.18
CA PRO A 24 -1.26 -18.20 4.95
C PRO A 24 -2.56 -17.37 5.02
N ALA A 25 -3.10 -17.15 6.23
CA ALA A 25 -4.27 -16.30 6.45
C ALA A 25 -3.93 -14.79 6.56
N ILE A 26 -2.66 -14.42 6.44
CA ILE A 26 -2.20 -13.02 6.43
C ILE A 26 -1.60 -12.73 5.06
N LEU A 27 -2.25 -11.82 4.32
CA LEU A 27 -1.83 -11.40 2.99
C LEU A 27 -1.28 -9.98 3.03
N ARG A 28 -0.42 -9.65 2.07
CA ARG A 28 0.14 -8.32 1.85
C ARG A 28 -0.14 -7.89 0.41
N LEU A 29 -0.59 -6.66 0.22
CA LEU A 29 -0.67 -6.05 -1.10
C LEU A 29 0.72 -5.52 -1.48
N ASN A 30 1.40 -6.15 -2.42
CA ASN A 30 2.77 -5.79 -2.79
C ASN A 30 2.84 -4.50 -3.64
N GLY A 31 4.05 -4.07 -4.01
CA GLY A 31 4.29 -2.87 -4.81
C GLY A 31 3.64 -2.89 -6.19
N ASN A 32 3.43 -4.09 -6.75
CA ASN A 32 2.73 -4.32 -8.01
C ASN A 32 1.21 -4.45 -7.84
N SER A 33 0.68 -4.19 -6.64
CA SER A 33 -0.76 -4.29 -6.31
C SER A 33 -1.32 -5.72 -6.45
N ILE A 34 -0.48 -6.72 -6.16
CA ILE A 34 -0.85 -8.13 -6.13
C ILE A 34 -0.85 -8.62 -4.67
N TRP A 35 -1.85 -9.40 -4.30
CA TRP A 35 -1.91 -10.05 -2.99
C TRP A 35 -0.96 -11.26 -2.93
N GLU A 36 -0.12 -11.30 -1.91
CA GLU A 36 0.79 -12.40 -1.63
C GLU A 36 0.75 -12.74 -0.13
N VAL A 37 1.24 -13.92 0.27
CA VAL A 37 1.36 -14.24 1.70
C VAL A 37 2.35 -13.27 2.34
N ALA A 38 1.94 -12.63 3.43
CA ALA A 38 2.73 -11.61 4.10
C ALA A 38 4.01 -12.18 4.73
N GLN A 39 5.13 -11.48 4.52
CA GLN A 39 6.43 -11.78 5.10
C GLN A 39 7.19 -10.48 5.36
N GLU A 40 7.92 -10.40 6.46
CA GLU A 40 8.81 -9.27 6.74
C GLU A 40 10.02 -9.26 5.79
N PRO A 41 10.55 -8.07 5.42
CA PRO A 41 10.08 -6.74 5.79
C PRO A 41 8.87 -6.27 4.96
N LEU A 42 7.73 -5.96 5.58
CA LEU A 42 6.48 -5.69 4.83
C LEU A 42 6.50 -4.49 3.86
N HIS A 43 7.52 -3.64 3.90
CA HIS A 43 7.63 -2.43 3.07
C HIS A 43 8.76 -2.50 2.03
N TYR A 44 9.41 -3.66 1.81
CA TYR A 44 10.63 -3.77 0.99
C TYR A 44 10.47 -3.24 -0.46
N ASP A 45 9.29 -3.36 -1.06
CA ASP A 45 8.95 -2.89 -2.42
C ASP A 45 8.02 -1.67 -2.41
N ILE A 46 7.84 -1.05 -1.23
CA ILE A 46 7.04 0.15 -1.02
C ILE A 46 7.95 1.33 -0.66
N ASP A 47 8.79 1.18 0.37
CA ASP A 47 9.75 2.21 0.82
C ASP A 47 11.10 2.04 0.10
N LEU A 48 11.08 2.13 -1.23
CA LEU A 48 12.19 1.76 -2.14
C LEU A 48 13.52 2.47 -1.87
N ASN A 49 13.49 3.61 -1.16
CA ASN A 49 14.68 4.40 -0.86
C ASN A 49 15.35 4.01 0.46
N LYS A 50 14.81 3.04 1.19
CA LYS A 50 15.19 2.73 2.55
C LYS A 50 15.29 1.21 2.77
N THR A 51 16.34 0.80 3.49
CA THR A 51 16.38 -0.55 4.05
C THR A 51 15.26 -0.72 5.07
N CYS A 52 14.40 -1.70 4.81
CA CYS A 52 13.31 -2.10 5.69
C CYS A 52 13.74 -3.25 6.60
N GLY A 53 13.21 -3.29 7.82
CA GLY A 53 13.37 -4.41 8.74
C GLY A 53 12.04 -4.78 9.37
N ILE A 54 12.09 -5.34 10.58
CA ILE A 54 10.88 -5.73 11.32
C ILE A 54 10.03 -4.51 11.64
N GLY A 55 8.73 -4.61 11.36
CA GLY A 55 7.71 -3.68 11.83
C GLY A 55 6.70 -4.36 12.76
N PRO A 56 5.69 -3.61 13.25
CA PRO A 56 4.76 -4.12 14.25
C PRO A 56 3.59 -4.90 13.62
N THR A 57 3.45 -4.85 12.30
CA THR A 57 2.19 -5.21 11.62
C THR A 57 2.00 -6.72 11.47
N MET A 58 3.08 -7.51 11.33
CA MET A 58 2.95 -8.98 11.35
C MET A 58 2.53 -9.50 12.72
N VAL A 59 3.12 -8.98 13.80
CA VAL A 59 2.70 -9.32 15.18
C VAL A 59 1.25 -8.91 15.41
N PHE A 60 0.87 -7.70 14.99
CA PHE A 60 -0.51 -7.22 15.07
C PHE A 60 -1.50 -8.21 14.44
N ALA A 61 -1.22 -8.68 13.22
CA ALA A 61 -2.12 -9.56 12.50
C ALA A 61 -2.13 -10.99 13.06
N ASN A 62 -0.97 -11.53 13.45
CA ASN A 62 -0.89 -12.85 14.06
C ASN A 62 -1.63 -12.90 15.41
N ASP A 63 -1.47 -11.88 16.27
CA ASP A 63 -2.11 -11.82 17.58
C ASP A 63 -3.64 -11.72 17.48
N ILE A 64 -4.16 -11.00 16.48
CA ILE A 64 -5.60 -10.97 16.19
C ILE A 64 -6.10 -12.37 15.81
N LEU A 65 -5.42 -13.07 14.90
CA LEU A 65 -5.84 -14.42 14.47
C LEU A 65 -5.70 -15.46 15.58
N GLU A 66 -4.75 -15.29 16.49
CA GLU A 66 -4.58 -16.19 17.63
C GLU A 66 -5.71 -16.02 18.66
N LYS A 67 -6.17 -14.77 18.87
CA LYS A 67 -7.26 -14.46 19.81
C LYS A 67 -8.65 -14.59 19.21
N ASP A 68 -8.77 -14.44 17.89
CA ASP A 68 -10.01 -14.57 17.12
C ASP A 68 -9.75 -15.38 15.84
N PRO A 69 -9.68 -16.73 15.92
CA PRO A 69 -9.45 -17.58 14.75
C PRO A 69 -10.52 -17.47 13.67
N GLU A 70 -11.73 -17.00 14.03
CA GLU A 70 -12.85 -16.79 13.11
C GLU A 70 -12.81 -15.41 12.43
N PHE A 71 -11.81 -14.57 12.73
CA PHE A 71 -11.65 -13.25 12.11
C PHE A 71 -11.56 -13.30 10.58
N GLY A 72 -11.08 -14.44 10.04
CA GLY A 72 -10.89 -14.67 8.61
C GLY A 72 -9.55 -14.16 8.10
N ILE A 73 -9.43 -13.98 6.77
CA ILE A 73 -8.17 -13.56 6.14
C ILE A 73 -7.89 -12.08 6.44
N ILE A 74 -6.69 -11.78 6.92
CA ILE A 74 -6.22 -10.40 7.15
C ILE A 74 -5.42 -9.94 5.94
N GLY A 75 -5.86 -8.85 5.30
CA GLY A 75 -5.12 -8.16 4.24
C GLY A 75 -4.38 -6.93 4.75
N LEU A 76 -3.05 -6.92 4.60
CA LEU A 76 -2.17 -5.81 4.96
C LEU A 76 -1.88 -4.94 3.73
N VAL A 77 -2.08 -3.64 3.86
CA VAL A 77 -1.83 -2.66 2.77
C VAL A 77 -0.69 -1.72 3.19
N PRO A 78 0.59 -2.14 3.01
CA PRO A 78 1.73 -1.31 3.37
C PRO A 78 1.78 -0.06 2.49
N CYS A 79 1.92 1.12 3.12
CA CYS A 79 1.95 2.40 2.42
C CYS A 79 3.04 3.35 2.95
N ALA A 80 3.70 3.03 4.06
CA ALA A 80 4.58 3.98 4.73
C ALA A 80 5.85 4.30 3.91
N ALA A 81 6.37 5.51 4.10
CA ALA A 81 7.58 6.00 3.45
C ALA A 81 8.49 6.71 4.47
N GLY A 82 9.73 6.22 4.63
CA GLY A 82 10.62 6.64 5.70
C GLY A 82 11.16 8.06 5.55
N GLY A 83 11.21 8.80 6.66
CA GLY A 83 11.79 10.16 6.72
C GLY A 83 10.88 11.26 6.19
N THR A 84 9.57 11.02 6.16
CA THR A 84 8.56 11.98 5.67
C THR A 84 7.91 12.71 6.84
N SER A 85 7.70 14.02 6.69
CA SER A 85 6.87 14.82 7.62
C SER A 85 5.39 14.65 7.28
N ILE A 86 4.49 15.04 8.19
CA ILE A 86 3.05 14.90 7.98
C ILE A 86 2.54 15.72 6.78
N ASP A 87 3.24 16.80 6.41
CA ASP A 87 2.90 17.60 5.21
C ASP A 87 2.97 16.78 3.92
N LYS A 88 3.85 15.78 3.87
CA LYS A 88 3.92 14.84 2.73
C LYS A 88 2.72 13.91 2.66
N TRP A 89 1.86 13.89 3.67
CA TRP A 89 0.65 13.07 3.77
C TRP A 89 -0.63 13.90 3.69
N SER A 90 -0.54 15.19 3.36
CA SER A 90 -1.71 16.02 3.09
C SER A 90 -2.49 15.55 1.85
N GLN A 91 -3.81 15.72 1.86
CA GLN A 91 -4.65 15.39 0.72
C GLN A 91 -4.13 16.03 -0.57
N GLY A 92 -4.06 15.24 -1.65
CA GLY A 92 -3.51 15.67 -2.94
C GLY A 92 -2.00 15.49 -3.09
N SER A 93 -1.26 15.21 -2.00
CA SER A 93 0.16 14.84 -2.10
C SER A 93 0.36 13.49 -2.78
N SER A 94 1.57 13.25 -3.29
CA SER A 94 1.91 11.98 -3.94
C SER A 94 1.74 10.76 -3.01
N LEU A 95 2.24 10.84 -1.77
CA LEU A 95 2.15 9.72 -0.82
C LEU A 95 0.72 9.47 -0.35
N TYR A 96 -0.04 10.53 -0.10
CA TYR A 96 -1.45 10.42 0.26
C TYR A 96 -2.26 9.77 -0.87
N ASN A 97 -2.08 10.25 -2.11
CA ASN A 97 -2.80 9.70 -3.25
C ASN A 97 -2.45 8.23 -3.51
N GLU A 98 -1.18 7.84 -3.35
CA GLU A 98 -0.79 6.43 -3.47
C GLU A 98 -1.39 5.58 -2.35
N MET A 99 -1.42 6.06 -1.10
CA MET A 99 -2.10 5.37 0.00
C MET A 99 -3.59 5.16 -0.27
N ILE A 100 -4.32 6.19 -0.72
CA ILE A 100 -5.74 6.09 -1.09
C ILE A 100 -5.93 5.11 -2.26
N LYS A 101 -5.09 5.18 -3.28
CA LYS A 101 -5.13 4.26 -4.43
C LYS A 101 -4.96 2.81 -3.98
N ARG A 102 -3.95 2.51 -3.16
CA ARG A 102 -3.68 1.16 -2.64
C ARG A 102 -4.82 0.65 -1.76
N ALA A 103 -5.39 1.52 -0.91
CA ALA A 103 -6.57 1.18 -0.12
C ALA A 103 -7.79 0.84 -1.01
N ARG A 104 -8.04 1.61 -2.07
CA ARG A 104 -9.12 1.34 -3.03
C ARG A 104 -8.93 0.03 -3.80
N ILE A 105 -7.69 -0.30 -4.17
CA ILE A 105 -7.37 -1.60 -4.80
C ILE A 105 -7.70 -2.75 -3.84
N ALA A 106 -7.33 -2.61 -2.56
CA ALA A 106 -7.61 -3.62 -1.55
C ALA A 106 -9.13 -3.85 -1.37
N VAL A 107 -9.93 -2.79 -1.43
CA VAL A 107 -11.40 -2.88 -1.40
C VAL A 107 -11.96 -3.50 -2.68
N TYR A 108 -11.43 -3.12 -3.85
CA TYR A 108 -11.86 -3.68 -5.14
C TYR A 108 -11.65 -5.20 -5.21
N GLY A 109 -10.63 -5.72 -4.52
CA GLY A 109 -10.40 -7.16 -4.36
C GLY A 109 -11.39 -7.89 -3.43
N GLY A 110 -12.44 -7.21 -2.95
CA GLY A 110 -13.45 -7.76 -2.03
C GLY A 110 -13.14 -7.56 -0.55
N GLY A 111 -12.05 -6.88 -0.20
CA GLY A 111 -11.68 -6.59 1.17
C GLY A 111 -12.53 -5.47 1.79
N THR A 112 -12.65 -5.49 3.12
CA THR A 112 -13.21 -4.36 3.90
C THR A 112 -12.10 -3.73 4.72
N ILE A 113 -11.94 -2.41 4.64
CA ILE A 113 -10.95 -1.69 5.46
C ILE A 113 -11.45 -1.67 6.91
N ARG A 114 -10.79 -2.44 7.78
CA ARG A 114 -11.16 -2.56 9.20
C ARG A 114 -10.57 -1.46 10.09
N ALA A 115 -9.37 -1.00 9.77
CA ALA A 115 -8.67 0.04 10.50
C ALA A 115 -7.54 0.65 9.67
N ILE A 116 -7.08 1.83 10.08
CA ILE A 116 -5.80 2.40 9.65
C ILE A 116 -4.84 2.33 10.83
N LEU A 117 -3.62 1.84 10.58
CA LEU A 117 -2.53 1.91 11.55
C LEU A 117 -1.55 3.01 11.14
N TRP A 118 -1.34 3.99 12.01
CA TRP A 118 -0.56 5.20 11.76
C TRP A 118 0.56 5.38 12.79
N TYR A 119 1.81 5.42 12.33
CA TYR A 119 2.96 5.73 13.19
C TYR A 119 3.92 6.59 12.37
N GLN A 120 3.95 7.86 12.72
CA GLN A 120 4.69 8.93 12.06
C GLN A 120 4.78 10.11 13.01
N GLY A 121 5.80 10.94 12.85
CA GLY A 121 5.90 12.25 13.47
C GLY A 121 7.35 12.64 13.80
N GLU A 122 8.28 11.68 13.73
CA GLU A 122 9.68 11.84 14.10
C GLU A 122 10.34 12.98 13.31
N ARG A 123 9.97 13.15 12.04
CA ARG A 123 10.46 14.25 11.20
C ARG A 123 9.93 15.62 11.63
N ASP A 124 8.68 15.68 12.08
CA ASP A 124 8.00 16.91 12.50
C ASP A 124 8.50 17.44 13.86
N THR A 125 9.41 16.71 14.52
CA THR A 125 10.08 17.16 15.76
C THR A 125 11.27 18.10 15.52
N LEU A 126 11.63 18.38 14.25
CA LEU A 126 12.79 19.20 13.89
C LEU A 126 12.61 20.67 14.23
N THR A 127 11.44 21.23 13.95
CA THR A 127 11.14 22.64 14.17
C THR A 127 9.95 22.82 15.11
N TRP A 128 9.91 23.96 15.81
CA TRP A 128 8.80 24.26 16.71
C TRP A 128 7.49 24.43 15.94
N GLU A 129 7.56 25.02 14.74
CA GLU A 129 6.42 25.26 13.86
C GLU A 129 5.80 23.94 13.36
N GLU A 130 6.61 22.97 12.96
CA GLU A 130 6.14 21.63 12.57
C GLU A 130 5.49 20.93 13.75
N ALA A 131 6.15 20.89 14.91
CA ALA A 131 5.61 20.26 16.11
C ALA A 131 4.30 20.92 16.58
N LYS A 132 4.24 22.25 16.61
CA LYS A 132 3.05 23.02 17.01
C LYS A 132 1.86 22.79 16.08
N SER A 133 2.11 22.68 14.77
CA SER A 133 1.04 22.48 13.79
C SER A 133 0.62 21.02 13.62
N TYR A 134 1.37 20.07 14.21
CA TYR A 134 1.18 18.64 14.03
C TYR A 134 -0.25 18.17 14.36
N LYS A 135 -0.82 18.61 15.50
CA LYS A 135 -2.18 18.20 15.92
C LYS A 135 -3.22 18.50 14.85
N SER A 136 -3.28 19.75 14.38
CA SER A 136 -4.25 20.15 13.36
C SER A 136 -4.08 19.40 12.03
N LYS A 137 -2.82 19.10 11.66
CA LYS A 137 -2.52 18.34 10.44
C LYS A 137 -2.92 16.88 10.58
N LEU A 138 -2.73 16.28 11.75
CA LEU A 138 -3.15 14.92 12.06
C LEU A 138 -4.67 14.80 12.08
N GLU A 139 -5.37 15.77 12.68
CA GLU A 139 -6.84 15.82 12.68
C GLU A 139 -7.38 15.90 11.25
N LYS A 140 -6.78 16.79 10.44
CA LYS A 140 -7.12 16.92 9.02
C LYS A 140 -6.85 15.62 8.25
N LEU A 141 -5.70 14.97 8.45
CA LEU A 141 -5.38 13.69 7.83
C LEU A 141 -6.44 12.63 8.15
N CYS A 142 -6.88 12.53 9.41
CA CYS A 142 -7.92 11.59 9.81
C CYS A 142 -9.25 11.85 9.12
N GLN A 143 -9.64 13.13 8.98
CA GLN A 143 -10.86 13.53 8.28
C GLN A 143 -10.78 13.24 6.78
N ASP A 144 -9.67 13.60 6.14
CA ASP A 144 -9.45 13.39 4.71
C ASP A 144 -9.48 11.88 4.39
N LEU A 145 -8.80 11.04 5.19
CA LEU A 145 -8.82 9.58 5.07
C LEU A 145 -10.24 9.01 5.13
N ARG A 146 -11.04 9.45 6.11
CA ARG A 146 -12.42 8.99 6.29
C ARG A 146 -13.30 9.40 5.11
N SER A 147 -13.12 10.62 4.62
CA SER A 147 -13.85 11.14 3.46
C SER A 147 -13.49 10.35 2.20
N ASP A 148 -12.20 10.22 1.86
CA ASP A 148 -11.75 9.64 0.59
C ASP A 148 -11.91 8.12 0.51
N LEU A 149 -12.06 7.46 1.66
CA LEU A 149 -12.39 6.04 1.81
C LEU A 149 -13.89 5.80 2.09
N ASN A 150 -14.72 6.84 2.11
CA ASN A 150 -16.16 6.77 2.38
C ASN A 150 -16.51 5.99 3.67
N SER A 151 -15.73 6.19 4.73
CA SER A 151 -15.91 5.51 6.01
C SER A 151 -15.80 6.52 7.16
N PRO A 152 -16.92 7.20 7.52
CA PRO A 152 -16.90 8.32 8.47
C PRO A 152 -16.51 7.91 9.90
N LEU A 153 -16.65 6.62 10.24
CA LEU A 153 -16.31 6.05 11.54
C LEU A 153 -15.09 5.12 11.47
N LEU A 154 -14.30 5.18 10.39
CA LEU A 154 -13.12 4.33 10.21
C LEU A 154 -12.20 4.42 11.45
N PRO A 155 -11.92 3.28 12.11
CA PRO A 155 -11.00 3.25 13.23
C PRO A 155 -9.58 3.59 12.78
N ILE A 156 -8.92 4.51 13.49
CA ILE A 156 -7.53 4.88 13.25
C ILE A 156 -6.76 4.66 14.55
N PHE A 157 -5.79 3.75 14.50
CA PHE A 157 -4.87 3.49 15.60
C PHE A 157 -3.58 4.22 15.31
N GLN A 158 -3.36 5.34 15.99
CA GLN A 158 -2.11 6.07 15.90
C GLN A 158 -1.14 5.69 17.02
N VAL A 159 0.14 6.00 16.84
CA VAL A 159 1.18 5.72 17.84
C VAL A 159 1.83 7.03 18.28
N ALA A 160 1.82 7.28 19.60
CA ALA A 160 2.58 8.38 20.18
C ALA A 160 4.08 8.03 20.19
N LEU A 161 4.92 8.95 19.70
CA LEU A 161 6.31 8.65 19.35
C LEU A 161 7.17 8.14 20.52
N ALA A 162 8.01 7.14 20.28
CA ALA A 162 9.05 6.74 21.21
C ALA A 162 10.26 7.70 21.22
N SER A 163 10.52 8.35 20.08
CA SER A 163 11.74 9.08 19.73
C SER A 163 11.45 10.12 18.64
N GLY A 164 12.43 10.96 18.28
CA GLY A 164 12.28 11.92 17.18
C GLY A 164 13.63 12.35 16.60
N GLN A 165 13.60 12.95 15.40
CA GLN A 165 14.80 13.45 14.72
C GLN A 165 15.29 14.80 15.27
N GLY A 166 14.42 15.55 15.95
CA GLY A 166 14.70 16.85 16.51
C GLY A 166 14.27 16.97 17.97
N ARG A 167 14.42 18.18 18.51
CA ARG A 167 14.27 18.46 19.95
C ARG A 167 12.83 18.68 20.41
N PHE A 168 11.86 18.74 19.50
CA PHE A 168 10.46 19.07 19.82
C PHE A 168 9.58 17.81 19.90
N ILE A 169 10.10 16.74 20.50
CA ILE A 169 9.41 15.45 20.63
C ILE A 169 8.16 15.59 21.48
N GLU A 170 8.26 16.34 22.59
CA GLU A 170 7.17 16.57 23.53
C GLU A 170 5.98 17.25 22.83
N GLY A 171 6.22 18.25 21.98
CA GLY A 171 5.15 18.93 21.25
C GLY A 171 4.37 18.00 20.30
N VAL A 172 5.07 17.11 19.59
CA VAL A 172 4.43 16.12 18.71
C VAL A 172 3.71 15.05 19.54
N ARG A 173 4.30 14.58 20.63
CA ARG A 173 3.64 13.61 21.54
C ARG A 173 2.40 14.18 22.19
N GLU A 174 2.44 15.41 22.69
CA GLU A 174 1.28 16.12 23.24
C GLU A 174 0.15 16.23 22.21
N ALA A 175 0.49 16.50 20.95
CA ALA A 175 -0.47 16.51 19.85
C ALA A 175 -1.11 15.13 19.60
N GLN A 176 -0.33 14.06 19.62
CA GLN A 176 -0.80 12.68 19.39
C GLN A 176 -1.65 12.16 20.56
N LEU A 177 -1.21 12.39 21.80
CA LEU A 177 -1.91 11.97 23.02
C LEU A 177 -3.17 12.82 23.26
N GLY A 178 -3.13 14.09 22.90
CA GLY A 178 -4.23 15.04 23.04
C GLY A 178 -5.23 15.03 21.87
N ILE A 179 -5.17 14.05 20.96
CA ILE A 179 -6.14 13.92 19.87
C ILE A 179 -7.53 13.69 20.47
N ASN A 180 -8.55 14.37 19.94
CA ASN A 180 -9.92 14.20 20.42
C ASN A 180 -10.86 14.04 19.21
N LEU A 181 -10.75 12.90 18.54
CA LEU A 181 -11.59 12.52 17.41
C LEU A 181 -12.25 11.17 17.69
N PRO A 182 -13.52 10.96 17.27
CA PRO A 182 -14.19 9.68 17.45
C PRO A 182 -13.41 8.58 16.73
N ASN A 183 -13.36 7.38 17.31
CA ASN A 183 -12.67 6.20 16.75
C ASN A 183 -11.20 6.44 16.37
N VAL A 184 -10.53 7.39 17.02
CA VAL A 184 -9.07 7.52 16.97
C VAL A 184 -8.51 7.08 18.31
N ILE A 185 -7.63 6.07 18.27
CA ILE A 185 -7.04 5.46 19.46
C ILE A 185 -5.54 5.68 19.39
N THR A 186 -4.96 6.18 20.48
CA THR A 186 -3.50 6.40 20.57
C THR A 186 -2.86 5.32 21.43
N VAL A 187 -1.89 4.60 20.86
CA VAL A 187 -1.01 3.67 21.56
C VAL A 187 0.30 4.38 21.89
N ASP A 188 0.79 4.28 23.13
CA ASP A 188 2.05 4.92 23.52
C ASP A 188 3.26 3.99 23.32
N ALA A 189 4.24 4.45 22.54
CA ALA A 189 5.52 3.78 22.30
C ALA A 189 6.65 4.31 23.19
N LEU A 190 6.41 5.29 24.06
CA LEU A 190 7.42 5.81 24.97
C LEU A 190 8.04 4.70 25.82
N GLY A 191 9.38 4.72 25.93
CA GLY A 191 10.14 3.74 26.70
C GLY A 191 10.41 2.41 25.97
N LEU A 192 9.87 2.21 24.76
CA LEU A 192 10.25 1.06 23.95
C LEU A 192 11.73 1.15 23.51
N PRO A 193 12.47 0.04 23.49
CA PRO A 193 13.91 0.05 23.19
C PRO A 193 14.19 0.44 21.74
N LEU A 194 15.14 1.36 21.57
CA LEU A 194 15.60 1.85 20.28
C LEU A 194 16.81 1.06 19.77
N GLU A 195 16.99 1.09 18.46
CA GLU A 195 18.24 0.70 17.80
C GLU A 195 19.40 1.64 18.22
N PRO A 196 20.66 1.28 17.94
CA PRO A 196 21.83 2.10 18.31
C PRO A 196 21.83 3.53 17.75
N ASP A 197 21.03 3.82 16.72
CA ASP A 197 20.88 5.16 16.18
C ASP A 197 20.04 6.10 17.06
N GLY A 198 19.42 5.59 18.12
CA GLY A 198 18.60 6.36 19.05
C GLY A 198 17.32 6.92 18.43
N LEU A 199 16.93 6.43 17.25
CA LEU A 199 15.78 6.91 16.49
C LEU A 199 14.77 5.80 16.22
N HIS A 200 15.20 4.65 15.69
CA HIS A 200 14.25 3.62 15.28
C HIS A 200 13.98 2.61 16.40
N LEU A 201 12.75 2.09 16.48
CA LEU A 201 12.45 0.99 17.38
C LEU A 201 13.20 -0.28 16.98
N SER A 202 13.79 -0.96 17.96
CA SER A 202 14.44 -2.27 17.80
C SER A 202 13.46 -3.40 17.47
N THR A 203 13.95 -4.56 16.99
CA THR A 203 13.09 -5.72 16.74
C THR A 203 12.20 -6.10 17.93
N PRO A 204 12.72 -6.24 19.18
CA PRO A 204 11.86 -6.49 20.35
C PRO A 204 10.83 -5.38 20.61
N ALA A 205 11.19 -4.11 20.38
CA ALA A 205 10.23 -3.00 20.51
C ALA A 205 9.10 -3.06 19.48
N GLN A 206 9.42 -3.44 18.24
CA GLN A 206 8.43 -3.61 17.17
C GLN A 206 7.43 -4.71 17.52
N VAL A 207 7.91 -5.82 18.12
CA VAL A 207 7.04 -6.89 18.64
C VAL A 207 6.13 -6.36 19.75
N GLN A 208 6.68 -5.67 20.76
CA GLN A 208 5.88 -5.08 21.84
C GLN A 208 4.84 -4.08 21.33
N LEU A 209 5.20 -3.24 20.35
CA LEU A 209 4.28 -2.29 19.74
C LEU A 209 3.16 -3.03 18.97
N GLY A 210 3.49 -4.10 18.26
CA GLY A 210 2.53 -4.96 17.56
C GLY A 210 1.45 -5.51 18.49
N TYR A 211 1.83 -6.05 19.64
CA TYR A 211 0.88 -6.50 20.66
C TYR A 211 0.03 -5.36 21.22
N LYS A 212 0.64 -4.20 21.54
CA LYS A 212 -0.12 -3.02 22.02
C LYS A 212 -1.19 -2.59 21.02
N LEU A 213 -0.87 -2.59 19.73
CA LEU A 213 -1.82 -2.27 18.66
C LEU A 213 -2.92 -3.33 18.51
N ALA A 214 -2.58 -4.62 18.57
CA ALA A 214 -3.56 -5.70 18.44
C ALA A 214 -4.55 -5.67 19.60
N HIS A 215 -4.04 -5.52 20.83
CA HIS A 215 -4.87 -5.39 22.02
C HIS A 215 -5.78 -4.16 21.93
N ALA A 216 -5.26 -3.01 21.51
CA ALA A 216 -6.08 -1.81 21.31
C ALA A 216 -7.20 -2.04 20.27
N PHE A 217 -6.91 -2.75 19.18
CA PHE A 217 -7.89 -3.09 18.15
C PHE A 217 -8.99 -4.04 18.68
N ILE A 218 -8.60 -5.08 19.41
CA ILE A 218 -9.53 -6.05 20.00
C ILE A 218 -10.42 -5.38 21.04
N ASP A 219 -9.84 -4.59 21.95
CA ASP A 219 -10.59 -3.84 22.97
C ASP A 219 -11.58 -2.85 22.33
N PHE A 220 -11.16 -2.19 21.24
CA PHE A 220 -12.04 -1.31 20.48
C PHE A 220 -13.22 -2.08 19.87
N LYS A 221 -12.99 -3.27 19.30
CA LYS A 221 -14.05 -4.15 18.76
C LYS A 221 -15.01 -4.62 19.86
N VAL A 222 -14.52 -4.91 21.06
CA VAL A 222 -15.37 -5.32 22.20
C VAL A 222 -16.24 -4.16 22.69
N LYS A 223 -15.69 -2.94 22.78
CA LYS A 223 -16.44 -1.74 23.21
C LYS A 223 -17.39 -1.22 22.14
N ASN A 224 -17.07 -1.45 20.87
CA ASN A 224 -17.88 -1.07 19.73
C ASN A 224 -18.11 -2.32 18.88
N PRO A 225 -18.91 -3.29 19.36
CA PRO A 225 -19.23 -4.45 18.56
C PRO A 225 -19.84 -3.95 17.26
N SER A 226 -19.32 -4.42 16.13
CA SER A 226 -20.01 -4.23 14.87
C SER A 226 -21.44 -4.73 15.08
N SER A 227 -22.45 -3.98 14.65
CA SER A 227 -23.88 -4.28 14.84
C SER A 227 -24.35 -5.58 14.16
N VAL A 228 -23.44 -6.47 13.80
CA VAL A 228 -23.65 -7.61 12.93
C VAL A 228 -22.79 -8.79 13.37
N LEU A 229 -23.33 -9.60 14.27
CA LEU A 229 -23.12 -11.05 14.23
C LEU A 229 -24.42 -11.63 13.67
N GLY A 230 -24.40 -12.12 12.43
CA GLY A 230 -25.54 -12.88 11.87
C GLY A 230 -26.59 -12.14 11.04
N ARG A 231 -26.34 -10.93 10.53
CA ARG A 231 -27.12 -10.38 9.40
C ARG A 231 -26.18 -10.12 8.22
N CYS A 232 -26.39 -10.78 7.09
CA CYS A 232 -26.10 -10.11 5.83
C CYS A 232 -26.85 -8.78 5.88
N GLU A 233 -26.13 -7.67 6.00
CA GLU A 233 -26.77 -6.38 5.80
C GLU A 233 -27.24 -6.37 4.35
N HIS A 234 -28.55 -6.59 4.22
CA HIS A 234 -29.39 -6.18 3.11
C HIS A 234 -29.25 -4.65 2.96
N VAL A 235 -28.11 -4.22 2.47
CA VAL A 235 -28.08 -3.23 1.42
C VAL A 235 -27.52 -3.99 0.25
N SER A 236 -28.43 -4.63 -0.50
CA SER A 236 -28.20 -5.04 -1.87
C SER A 236 -27.29 -3.99 -2.50
N MET A 237 -26.01 -4.32 -2.71
CA MET A 237 -25.62 -5.01 -3.92
C MET A 237 -26.49 -4.41 -5.02
N TYR A 238 -25.94 -3.39 -5.69
CA TYR A 238 -26.16 -3.27 -7.11
C TYR A 238 -25.84 -4.66 -7.69
N MET A 239 -26.82 -5.56 -7.64
CA MET A 239 -26.95 -6.66 -8.56
C MET A 239 -27.05 -5.95 -9.89
N CYS A 240 -25.88 -5.77 -10.50
CA CYS A 240 -25.78 -5.80 -11.94
C CYS A 240 -26.66 -6.98 -12.36
N SER A 241 -27.81 -6.69 -12.95
CA SER A 241 -28.57 -7.67 -13.71
C SER A 241 -27.66 -8.05 -14.87
N ILE A 242 -26.72 -8.95 -14.61
CA ILE A 242 -25.96 -9.62 -15.65
C ILE A 242 -26.98 -10.53 -16.31
N THR A 243 -27.65 -9.99 -17.33
CA THR A 243 -28.44 -10.76 -18.27
C THR A 243 -27.51 -11.68 -19.05
N GLU A 244 -28.00 -12.81 -19.55
CA GLU A 244 -27.24 -13.75 -20.41
C GLU A 244 -26.41 -13.02 -21.49
N GLY A 245 -26.97 -11.97 -22.11
CA GLY A 245 -26.29 -11.16 -23.12
C GLY A 245 -25.07 -10.36 -22.64
N HIS A 246 -24.96 -10.03 -21.35
CA HIS A 246 -23.76 -9.41 -20.77
C HIS A 246 -22.64 -10.45 -20.56
N LEU A 247 -22.98 -11.70 -20.24
CA LEU A 247 -22.01 -12.79 -20.14
C LEU A 247 -21.48 -13.20 -21.52
N GLU A 248 -22.33 -13.20 -22.54
CA GLU A 248 -21.92 -13.46 -23.93
C GLU A 248 -20.98 -12.38 -24.47
N ALA A 249 -21.25 -11.09 -24.17
CA ALA A 249 -20.38 -9.99 -24.57
C ALA A 249 -18.99 -10.10 -23.93
N VAL A 250 -18.91 -10.45 -22.63
CA VAL A 250 -17.63 -10.65 -21.93
C VAL A 250 -16.90 -11.90 -22.43
N ARG A 251 -17.61 -13.01 -22.70
CA ARG A 251 -17.01 -14.21 -23.29
C ARG A 251 -16.40 -13.92 -24.67
N LYS A 252 -17.06 -13.08 -25.47
CA LYS A 252 -16.60 -12.66 -26.79
C LYS A 252 -15.40 -11.71 -26.72
N ASP A 253 -15.41 -10.75 -25.79
CA ASP A 253 -14.31 -9.78 -25.61
C ASP A 253 -13.06 -10.41 -24.96
N CYS A 254 -13.23 -11.47 -24.17
CA CYS A 254 -12.15 -12.16 -23.47
C CYS A 254 -11.74 -13.51 -24.09
N ASN A 255 -12.35 -13.92 -25.20
CA ASN A 255 -12.04 -15.15 -25.95
C ASN A 255 -12.14 -16.44 -25.10
N TRP A 256 -13.09 -16.50 -24.16
CA TRP A 256 -13.29 -17.66 -23.30
C TRP A 256 -14.07 -18.77 -24.03
N GLY A 257 -13.56 -20.00 -23.99
CA GLY A 257 -14.21 -21.19 -24.56
C GLY A 257 -15.47 -21.62 -23.79
N PRO A 258 -16.33 -22.46 -24.40
CA PRO A 258 -17.69 -22.74 -23.89
C PRO A 258 -17.77 -23.60 -22.62
N GLU A 259 -16.68 -24.19 -22.13
CA GLU A 259 -16.70 -25.08 -20.95
C GLU A 259 -16.00 -24.48 -19.74
N VAL A 260 -16.77 -23.74 -18.93
CA VAL A 260 -16.54 -23.69 -17.47
C VAL A 260 -17.91 -23.80 -16.80
N VAL A 261 -18.25 -25.01 -16.35
CA VAL A 261 -19.43 -25.28 -15.53
C VAL A 261 -19.06 -25.04 -14.08
N LEU A 262 -19.51 -23.92 -13.50
CA LEU A 262 -19.52 -23.73 -12.05
C LEU A 262 -20.81 -24.37 -11.51
N GLN A 263 -20.69 -25.56 -10.93
CA GLN A 263 -21.77 -26.15 -10.13
C GLN A 263 -21.88 -25.39 -8.80
N ILE A 264 -23.01 -24.72 -8.59
CA ILE A 264 -23.41 -24.14 -7.31
C ILE A 264 -24.39 -25.13 -6.65
N PRO A 265 -24.17 -25.61 -5.42
CA PRO A 265 -25.12 -26.48 -4.72
C PRO A 265 -26.43 -25.74 -4.41
N SER A 266 -27.58 -26.41 -4.57
CA SER A 266 -28.88 -25.82 -4.25
C SER A 266 -29.12 -25.72 -2.73
N PRO A 267 -29.72 -24.62 -2.24
CA PRO A 267 -29.99 -24.42 -0.82
C PRO A 267 -31.39 -24.93 -0.45
N GLU A 268 -31.60 -26.24 -0.42
CA GLU A 268 -32.79 -26.82 0.22
C GLU A 268 -32.39 -28.11 0.93
N GLU A 269 -32.18 -28.01 2.26
CA GLU A 269 -32.46 -29.05 3.26
C GLU A 269 -32.01 -28.56 4.66
N ASN A 270 -32.92 -27.96 5.43
CA ASN A 270 -33.25 -28.45 6.79
C ASN A 270 -34.28 -27.56 7.51
N ALA A 271 -35.39 -28.22 7.90
CA ALA A 271 -36.38 -27.95 8.96
C ALA A 271 -37.06 -26.55 8.96
N ILE A 272 -38.38 -26.39 9.04
CA ILE A 272 -39.29 -26.82 10.13
C ILE A 272 -40.72 -27.07 9.55
N THR A 273 -41.42 -28.02 10.16
CA THR A 273 -42.73 -28.63 9.91
C THR A 273 -43.99 -27.71 9.98
N HIS A 274 -44.96 -27.96 9.07
CA HIS A 274 -46.44 -27.71 9.07
C HIS A 274 -46.99 -26.28 9.31
N VAL A 275 -47.95 -25.75 8.52
CA VAL A 275 -49.37 -26.19 8.34
C VAL A 275 -49.93 -25.84 6.94
N GLU A 276 -50.88 -26.65 6.44
CA GLU A 276 -51.57 -26.60 5.14
C GLU A 276 -52.58 -25.43 4.93
N GLY A 277 -52.80 -25.05 3.67
CA GLY A 277 -53.99 -24.30 3.20
C GLY A 277 -53.81 -23.70 1.79
N PRO A 278 -54.68 -23.99 0.79
CA PRO A 278 -54.33 -23.71 -0.61
C PRO A 278 -55.16 -22.60 -1.30
N LEU A 279 -54.60 -22.16 -2.44
CA LEU A 279 -55.21 -21.54 -3.65
C LEU A 279 -55.37 -20.01 -3.78
N VAL A 280 -54.52 -19.48 -4.69
CA VAL A 280 -54.80 -18.65 -5.89
C VAL A 280 -55.36 -17.23 -5.73
N GLY A 281 -54.64 -16.27 -6.33
CA GLY A 281 -55.22 -15.16 -7.10
C GLY A 281 -54.48 -13.82 -6.98
N PHE A 282 -54.43 -13.09 -8.10
CA PHE A 282 -54.02 -11.68 -8.29
C PHE A 282 -52.52 -11.39 -8.40
N GLU A 283 -52.05 -10.45 -9.22
CA GLU A 283 -52.44 -9.82 -10.49
C GLU A 283 -51.20 -8.98 -10.86
N SER A 284 -50.93 -8.77 -12.14
CA SER A 284 -49.81 -7.98 -12.63
C SER A 284 -49.86 -6.52 -12.14
N ILE A 285 -48.81 -6.03 -11.47
CA ILE A 285 -48.56 -4.59 -11.31
C ILE A 285 -47.45 -4.18 -12.27
N SER A 286 -47.83 -3.40 -13.28
CA SER A 286 -46.91 -2.61 -14.11
C SER A 286 -46.38 -1.42 -13.31
N VAL A 287 -45.06 -1.34 -13.07
CA VAL A 287 -44.42 -0.14 -12.52
C VAL A 287 -43.80 0.67 -13.65
N SER A 288 -44.37 1.85 -13.92
CA SER A 288 -43.80 2.85 -14.82
C SER A 288 -42.51 3.41 -14.24
N VAL A 289 -41.37 3.13 -14.86
CA VAL A 289 -40.09 3.79 -14.55
C VAL A 289 -39.94 5.02 -15.44
N MET A 290 -39.88 6.19 -14.81
CA MET A 290 -39.75 7.51 -15.45
C MET A 290 -38.59 7.56 -16.49
N PRO A 291 -38.85 7.92 -17.76
CA PRO A 291 -37.86 7.92 -18.84
C PRO A 291 -36.68 8.89 -18.66
N SER A 292 -36.86 9.97 -17.90
CA SER A 292 -35.84 11.03 -17.70
C SER A 292 -34.59 10.54 -16.97
N PHE A 293 -34.74 9.57 -16.06
CA PHE A 293 -33.63 9.04 -15.26
C PHE A 293 -32.70 8.11 -16.05
N ARG A 294 -33.22 7.41 -17.08
CA ARG A 294 -32.40 6.56 -17.96
C ARG A 294 -31.50 7.38 -18.88
N ARG A 295 -32.01 8.50 -19.41
CA ARG A 295 -31.27 9.36 -20.36
C ARG A 295 -30.02 9.97 -19.71
N SER A 296 -30.14 10.49 -18.48
CA SER A 296 -29.02 11.06 -17.72
C SER A 296 -27.91 10.06 -17.37
N ARG A 297 -28.25 8.79 -17.10
CA ARG A 297 -27.26 7.75 -16.78
C ARG A 297 -26.49 7.29 -18.03
N VAL A 298 -27.16 7.17 -19.18
CA VAL A 298 -26.52 6.80 -20.45
C VAL A 298 -25.56 7.89 -20.90
N GLU A 299 -25.91 9.17 -20.73
CA GLU A 299 -25.02 10.29 -21.01
C GLU A 299 -23.77 10.27 -20.13
N LYS A 300 -23.91 10.03 -18.81
CA LYS A 300 -22.75 9.89 -17.90
C LYS A 300 -21.84 8.71 -18.25
N ILE A 301 -22.40 7.58 -18.66
CA ILE A 301 -21.62 6.41 -19.13
C ILE A 301 -20.88 6.74 -20.43
N GLY A 302 -21.52 7.49 -21.34
CA GLY A 302 -20.87 7.98 -22.56
C GLY A 302 -19.67 8.89 -22.25
N LEU A 303 -19.81 9.81 -21.32
CA LEU A 303 -18.73 10.71 -20.88
C LEU A 303 -17.57 9.93 -20.26
N LEU A 304 -17.85 9.00 -19.34
CA LEU A 304 -16.83 8.17 -18.71
C LEU A 304 -16.10 7.27 -19.72
N ARG A 305 -16.82 6.74 -20.72
CA ARG A 305 -16.21 5.93 -21.79
C ARG A 305 -15.25 6.78 -22.63
N GLU A 306 -15.60 8.03 -22.90
CA GLU A 306 -14.72 8.95 -23.63
C GLU A 306 -13.48 9.32 -22.81
N GLU A 307 -13.62 9.58 -21.50
CA GLU A 307 -12.48 9.81 -20.60
C GLU A 307 -11.53 8.61 -20.55
N VAL A 308 -12.07 7.38 -20.45
CA VAL A 308 -11.27 6.15 -20.49
C VAL A 308 -10.54 6.00 -21.83
N ASN A 309 -11.19 6.31 -22.95
CA ASN A 309 -10.55 6.28 -24.26
C ASN A 309 -9.40 7.29 -24.36
N GLN A 310 -9.58 8.49 -23.82
CA GLN A 310 -8.53 9.51 -23.78
C GLN A 310 -7.35 9.10 -22.89
N ILE A 311 -7.62 8.48 -21.75
CA ILE A 311 -6.57 7.94 -20.87
C ILE A 311 -5.80 6.82 -21.59
N LYS A 312 -6.52 5.91 -22.26
CA LYS A 312 -5.90 4.82 -23.04
C LYS A 312 -5.02 5.36 -24.17
N ALA A 313 -5.47 6.40 -24.88
CA ALA A 313 -4.68 7.07 -25.90
C ALA A 313 -3.42 7.76 -25.32
N LYS A 314 -3.53 8.39 -24.14
CA LYS A 314 -2.38 8.97 -23.44
C LYS A 314 -1.38 7.90 -23.00
N CYS A 315 -1.84 6.77 -22.46
CA CYS A 315 -1.00 5.63 -22.09
C CYS A 315 -0.26 5.05 -23.30
N ASN A 316 -0.94 4.89 -24.44
CA ASN A 316 -0.30 4.41 -25.68
C ASN A 316 0.81 5.35 -26.16
N ARG A 317 0.56 6.68 -26.16
CA ARG A 317 1.61 7.67 -26.49
C ARG A 317 2.79 7.63 -25.52
N TRP A 318 2.51 7.42 -24.23
CA TRP A 318 3.56 7.27 -23.22
C TRP A 318 4.40 6.02 -23.47
N LYS A 319 3.76 4.90 -23.83
CA LYS A 319 4.44 3.66 -24.19
C LYS A 319 5.35 3.85 -25.41
N GLU A 320 4.86 4.47 -26.47
CA GLU A 320 5.67 4.79 -27.66
C GLU A 320 6.88 5.67 -27.32
N THR A 321 6.71 6.62 -26.39
CA THR A 321 7.82 7.47 -25.93
C THR A 321 8.87 6.66 -25.16
N ILE A 322 8.45 5.74 -24.30
CA ILE A 322 9.35 4.85 -23.56
C ILE A 322 10.11 3.95 -24.53
N ASP A 323 9.42 3.33 -25.50
CA ASP A 323 10.04 2.44 -26.48
C ASP A 323 11.07 3.21 -27.34
N ARG A 324 10.78 4.46 -27.72
CA ARG A 324 11.74 5.34 -28.41
C ARG A 324 12.97 5.64 -27.53
N LEU A 325 12.77 6.01 -26.27
CA LEU A 325 13.87 6.29 -25.34
C LEU A 325 14.74 5.05 -25.09
N ALA A 326 14.13 3.86 -25.04
CA ALA A 326 14.86 2.61 -24.93
C ALA A 326 15.76 2.36 -26.16
N ALA A 327 15.25 2.60 -27.37
CA ALA A 327 16.04 2.49 -28.60
C ALA A 327 17.16 3.54 -28.69
N GLU A 328 16.91 4.78 -28.27
CA GLU A 328 17.92 5.84 -28.18
C GLU A 328 19.02 5.49 -27.18
N LYS A 329 18.65 4.96 -26.00
CA LYS A 329 19.61 4.47 -25.00
C LYS A 329 20.53 3.40 -25.59
N GLU A 330 19.98 2.42 -26.30
CA GLU A 330 20.78 1.33 -26.89
C GLU A 330 21.75 1.85 -27.96
N THR A 331 21.29 2.84 -28.75
CA THR A 331 22.12 3.53 -29.75
C THR A 331 23.29 4.27 -29.07
N ILE A 332 23.02 5.00 -27.99
CA ILE A 332 24.04 5.74 -27.23
C ILE A 332 25.04 4.78 -26.60
N LEU A 333 24.56 3.67 -26.03
CA LEU A 333 25.40 2.66 -25.38
C LEU A 333 26.36 2.01 -26.39
N THR A 334 25.88 1.73 -27.60
CA THR A 334 26.70 1.23 -28.71
C THR A 334 27.79 2.24 -29.11
N LYS A 335 27.44 3.54 -29.19
CA LYS A 335 28.43 4.61 -29.48
C LYS A 335 29.47 4.76 -28.39
N LEU A 336 29.07 4.67 -27.11
CA LEU A 336 29.96 4.70 -25.96
C LEU A 336 30.96 3.54 -25.97
N LEU A 337 30.50 2.31 -26.25
CA LEU A 337 31.38 1.15 -26.38
C LEU A 337 32.39 1.32 -27.52
N SER A 338 31.96 1.85 -28.66
CA SER A 338 32.86 2.16 -29.79
C SER A 338 33.92 3.22 -29.41
N ALA A 339 33.53 4.28 -28.72
CA ALA A 339 34.44 5.32 -28.25
C ALA A 339 35.45 4.79 -27.22
N ASP A 340 35.03 3.92 -26.30
CA ASP A 340 35.93 3.29 -25.32
C ASP A 340 37.00 2.44 -26.02
N VAL A 341 36.62 1.67 -27.05
CA VAL A 341 37.57 0.90 -27.86
C VAL A 341 38.60 1.82 -28.56
N GLN A 342 38.15 2.93 -29.13
CA GLN A 342 39.06 3.91 -29.75
C GLN A 342 40.01 4.54 -28.73
N LEU A 343 39.52 4.90 -27.55
CA LEU A 343 40.32 5.50 -26.49
C LEU A 343 41.41 4.53 -26.00
N ARG A 344 41.08 3.24 -25.84
CA ARG A 344 42.07 2.21 -25.49
C ARG A 344 43.17 2.10 -26.56
N SER A 345 42.80 2.15 -27.84
CA SER A 345 43.77 2.12 -28.95
C SER A 345 44.70 3.33 -28.93
N VAL A 346 44.17 4.54 -28.72
CA VAL A 346 44.98 5.77 -28.62
C VAL A 346 45.92 5.70 -27.42
N LYS A 347 45.43 5.24 -26.26
CA LYS A 347 46.24 5.08 -25.05
C LYS A 347 47.40 4.10 -25.27
N GLN A 348 47.16 2.99 -25.98
CA GLN A 348 48.21 2.03 -26.33
C GLN A 348 49.27 2.65 -27.27
N LYS A 349 48.85 3.42 -28.28
CA LYS A 349 49.77 4.14 -29.17
C LYS A 349 50.60 5.18 -28.43
N GLY A 350 49.99 5.96 -27.53
CA GLY A 350 50.69 6.95 -26.70
C GLY A 350 51.73 6.29 -25.77
N SER A 351 51.40 5.14 -25.17
CA SER A 351 52.35 4.37 -24.37
C SER A 351 53.53 3.84 -25.21
N ALA A 352 53.28 3.38 -26.43
CA ALA A 352 54.34 2.96 -27.34
C ALA A 352 55.25 4.12 -27.76
N GLN A 353 54.68 5.30 -28.04
CA GLN A 353 55.46 6.51 -28.33
C GLN A 353 56.30 6.97 -27.14
N ALA A 354 55.74 6.96 -25.93
CA ALA A 354 56.47 7.33 -24.70
C ALA A 354 57.69 6.44 -24.47
N LYS A 355 57.55 5.12 -24.66
CA LYS A 355 58.67 4.18 -24.59
C LYS A 355 59.75 4.47 -25.63
N GLY A 356 59.35 4.83 -26.86
CA GLY A 356 60.30 5.20 -27.92
C GLY A 356 61.06 6.50 -27.62
N ILE A 357 60.42 7.48 -26.99
CA ILE A 357 61.09 8.71 -26.55
C ILE A 357 62.12 8.40 -25.46
N GLU A 358 61.75 7.60 -24.46
CA GLU A 358 62.64 7.20 -23.36
C GLU A 358 63.88 6.44 -23.88
N GLU A 359 63.70 5.57 -24.87
CA GLU A 359 64.81 4.85 -25.52
C GLU A 359 65.74 5.81 -26.30
N LEU A 360 65.18 6.80 -27.01
CA LEU A 360 65.96 7.81 -27.72
C LEU A 360 66.71 8.75 -26.76
N GLU A 361 66.08 9.15 -25.65
CA GLU A 361 66.72 9.96 -24.61
C GLU A 361 67.90 9.22 -23.97
N THR A 362 67.74 7.92 -23.71
CA THR A 362 68.81 7.04 -23.19
C THR A 362 69.99 7.00 -24.16
N ARG A 363 69.74 6.74 -25.46
CA ARG A 363 70.79 6.71 -26.49
C ARG A 363 71.49 8.06 -26.66
N LEU A 364 70.75 9.17 -26.56
CA LEU A 364 71.33 10.50 -26.63
C LEU A 364 72.27 10.78 -25.44
N ALA A 365 71.89 10.33 -24.24
CA ALA A 365 72.74 10.44 -23.05
C ALA A 365 74.03 9.62 -23.21
N GLU A 366 73.94 8.41 -23.76
CA GLU A 366 75.11 7.57 -24.06
C GLU A 366 76.05 8.20 -25.08
N THR A 367 75.53 8.85 -26.14
CA THR A 367 76.39 9.54 -27.13
C THR A 367 77.05 10.83 -26.62
N LYS A 368 76.59 11.38 -25.49
CA LYS A 368 77.14 12.59 -24.88
C LYS A 368 78.14 12.30 -23.75
N ALA A 369 78.18 11.06 -23.26
CA ALA A 369 79.19 10.55 -22.33
C ALA A 369 80.42 10.08 -23.10
#